data_AF-B8M5S3-F1
#
_entry.id   AF-B8M5S3-F1
#
_cell.length_a   1.000
_cell.length_b   1.000
_cell.length_c   1.000
_cell.angle_alpha   90.00
_cell.angle_beta   90.00
_cell.angle_gamma   90.00
#
_symmetry.space_group_name_H-M   'P 1'
#
loop_
_entity.id
_entity.type
_entity.pdbx_description
1 polymer ?
#
loop_
_entity_poly.entity_id
_entity_poly.type
_entity_poly.pdbx_seq_one_letter_code
_entity_poly.pdbx_strand_id
1 'polypeptide(L)'
;MVSTRHHPKDFPPPTTPSSASDGTKYVVRSSSTPGNGNRKGVHTPSMVVLAWLTISVPLVLWDTGYVLLRPHSMPGGKFHSPIWTPYALYGTIDYVYGWPAFDARNGFTAAQGLLNLFETAAYVLYLAVVYFYGTTATSSGRATTKKVKKSLPWFLFEEKVVPGRIGSLALLIAFSSSVATFSKTILYWCNELFSGFANIGHNNLFNLIFLWIIPK
;
A
#
# COMPACT_ATOMS: atom_id res chain seq x y z
N MET A 1 48.91 31.46 56.22
CA MET A 1 50.05 30.57 55.89
C MET A 1 50.02 29.39 56.86
N VAL A 2 50.49 28.20 56.45
CA VAL A 2 50.31 26.85 57.09
C VAL A 2 49.16 26.09 56.40
N SER A 3 49.34 25.02 55.59
CA SER A 3 50.17 23.79 55.60
C SER A 3 49.64 22.65 56.50
N THR A 4 48.95 21.69 55.89
CA THR A 4 48.79 20.28 56.33
C THR A 4 48.54 19.41 55.07
N ARG A 5 49.54 18.74 54.51
CA ARG A 5 50.00 17.34 54.76
C ARG A 5 49.17 16.21 54.10
N HIS A 6 49.85 15.56 53.15
CA HIS A 6 49.85 14.12 52.77
C HIS A 6 48.65 13.45 52.09
N HIS A 7 48.89 12.94 50.87
CA HIS A 7 48.51 11.58 50.50
C HIS A 7 49.70 10.89 49.78
N PRO A 8 50.01 9.60 50.02
CA PRO A 8 51.18 8.93 49.45
C PRO A 8 50.84 8.14 48.16
N LYS A 9 51.85 8.05 47.28
CA LYS A 9 52.05 7.17 46.12
C LYS A 9 51.46 7.59 44.77
N ASP A 10 52.37 7.76 43.80
CA ASP A 10 52.11 7.89 42.37
C ASP A 10 51.56 6.58 41.79
N PHE A 11 50.60 6.71 40.87
CA PHE A 11 49.95 5.58 40.21
C PHE A 11 50.90 4.89 39.22
N PRO A 12 50.94 3.54 39.16
CA PRO A 12 51.77 2.84 38.19
C PRO A 12 51.23 3.03 36.76
N PRO A 13 52.10 3.05 35.74
CA PRO A 13 51.71 3.19 34.34
C PRO A 13 50.95 1.95 33.84
N PRO A 14 50.03 2.10 32.85
CA PRO A 14 49.22 1.00 32.36
C PRO A 14 50.07 -0.06 31.65
N THR A 15 49.89 -1.31 32.05
CA THR A 15 50.47 -2.51 31.41
C THR A 15 49.95 -2.71 30.00
N THR A 16 50.85 -2.77 29.03
CA THR A 16 50.63 -3.31 27.67
C THR A 16 50.16 -4.77 27.74
N PRO A 17 49.07 -5.16 27.06
CA PRO A 17 48.58 -6.54 27.09
C PRO A 17 49.38 -7.43 26.13
N SER A 18 50.18 -8.35 26.68
CA SER A 18 50.66 -9.53 25.96
C SER A 18 49.60 -10.62 25.97
N SER A 19 49.45 -11.25 24.81
CA SER A 19 48.48 -12.29 24.47
C SER A 19 48.33 -13.39 25.52
N ALA A 20 47.10 -13.55 26.02
CA ALA A 20 46.63 -14.79 26.62
C ALA A 20 45.20 -15.02 26.18
N SER A 21 45.00 -16.11 25.45
CA SER A 21 43.73 -16.65 25.03
C SER A 21 42.94 -17.13 26.25
N ASP A 22 41.81 -16.51 26.55
CA ASP A 22 40.77 -17.19 27.31
C ASP A 22 39.36 -16.67 26.98
N GLY A 23 38.42 -17.60 26.90
CA GLY A 23 37.10 -17.40 26.33
C GLY A 23 36.16 -16.63 27.23
N THR A 24 35.70 -15.46 26.79
CA THR A 24 34.47 -14.87 27.31
C THR A 24 33.76 -14.11 26.19
N LYS A 25 32.54 -14.54 25.86
CA LYS A 25 31.69 -13.99 24.80
C LYS A 25 31.19 -12.60 25.20
N TYR A 26 32.00 -11.57 24.98
CA TYR A 26 31.48 -10.21 24.87
C TYR A 26 31.07 -9.98 23.43
N VAL A 27 29.77 -9.82 23.19
CA VAL A 27 29.23 -9.34 21.92
C VAL A 27 29.69 -7.88 21.78
N VAL A 28 30.89 -7.69 21.21
CA VAL A 28 31.27 -6.40 20.66
C VAL A 28 30.30 -6.16 19.51
N ARG A 29 29.26 -5.35 19.78
CA ARG A 29 28.40 -4.80 18.74
C ARG A 29 29.30 -3.95 17.86
N SER A 30 29.83 -4.57 16.82
CA SER A 30 30.56 -3.89 15.77
C SER A 30 29.64 -2.81 15.26
N SER A 31 29.92 -1.56 15.60
CA SER A 31 29.33 -0.41 14.92
C SER A 31 29.69 -0.60 13.46
N SER A 32 28.71 -1.03 12.65
CA SER A 32 28.89 -1.12 11.22
C SER A 32 29.19 0.29 10.73
N THR A 33 30.47 0.58 10.52
CA THR A 33 30.92 1.72 9.74
C THR A 33 30.06 1.75 8.48
N PRO A 34 29.43 2.88 8.12
CA PRO A 34 28.72 2.96 6.86
C PRO A 34 29.76 2.79 5.76
N GLY A 35 29.96 1.56 5.31
CA GLY A 35 30.76 1.28 4.13
C GLY A 35 30.17 2.13 3.01
N ASN A 36 31.03 2.88 2.33
CA ASN A 36 30.71 3.75 1.20
C ASN A 36 30.30 2.94 -0.06
N GLY A 37 29.63 1.80 0.13
CA GLY A 37 28.98 1.04 -0.91
C GLY A 37 27.58 1.61 -1.11
N ASN A 38 27.22 1.90 -2.37
CA ASN A 38 25.85 2.25 -2.75
C ASN A 38 24.85 1.30 -2.07
N ARG A 39 24.19 1.76 -1.01
CA ARG A 39 23.12 1.01 -0.34
C ARG A 39 21.99 0.86 -1.36
N LYS A 40 21.94 -0.29 -2.02
CA LYS A 40 20.85 -0.62 -2.94
C LYS A 40 19.59 -0.74 -2.08
N GLY A 41 18.63 0.15 -2.31
CA GLY A 41 17.32 0.08 -1.65
C GLY A 41 16.69 -1.30 -1.83
N VAL A 42 15.93 -1.74 -0.85
CA VAL A 42 15.26 -3.03 -0.87
C VAL A 42 13.80 -2.79 -0.51
N HIS A 43 12.89 -3.30 -1.33
CA HIS A 43 11.46 -3.27 -1.06
C HIS A 43 10.98 -4.65 -0.63
N THR A 44 10.24 -4.71 0.47
CA THR A 44 9.64 -5.94 1.00
C THR A 44 8.12 -5.78 0.94
N PRO A 45 7.46 -6.32 -0.10
CA PRO A 45 6.01 -6.23 -0.24
C PRO A 45 5.29 -6.89 0.93
N SER A 46 4.30 -6.18 1.49
CA SER A 46 3.38 -6.77 2.48
C SER A 46 2.48 -7.80 1.81
N MET A 47 2.40 -9.00 2.37
CA MET A 47 1.50 -10.07 1.90
C MET A 47 0.04 -9.65 1.94
N VAL A 48 -0.37 -8.91 2.98
CA VAL A 48 -1.72 -8.38 3.11
C VAL A 48 -2.02 -7.42 1.96
N VAL A 49 -1.07 -6.54 1.62
CA VAL A 49 -1.23 -5.61 0.50
C VAL A 49 -1.29 -6.36 -0.84
N LEU A 50 -0.49 -7.40 -1.04
CA LEU A 50 -0.54 -8.20 -2.27
C LEU A 50 -1.89 -8.92 -2.43
N ALA A 51 -2.39 -9.53 -1.36
CA ALA A 51 -3.72 -10.16 -1.35
C ALA A 51 -4.82 -9.13 -1.59
N TRP A 52 -4.77 -8.00 -0.89
CA TRP A 52 -5.69 -6.89 -1.06
C TRP A 52 -5.72 -6.40 -2.51
N LEU A 53 -4.58 -6.02 -3.08
CA LEU A 53 -4.50 -5.52 -4.46
C LEU A 53 -4.96 -6.55 -5.49
N THR A 54 -4.69 -7.85 -5.27
CA THR A 54 -5.14 -8.92 -6.17
C THR A 54 -6.67 -9.01 -6.21
N ILE A 55 -7.35 -8.73 -5.08
CA ILE A 55 -8.80 -8.69 -4.98
C ILE A 55 -9.35 -7.33 -5.46
N SER A 56 -8.70 -6.22 -5.12
CA SER A 56 -9.16 -4.87 -5.45
C SER A 56 -9.09 -4.57 -6.94
N VAL A 57 -8.06 -5.01 -7.65
CA VAL A 57 -7.91 -4.76 -9.10
C VAL A 57 -9.14 -5.18 -9.91
N PRO A 58 -9.65 -6.43 -9.83
CA PRO A 58 -10.85 -6.82 -10.56
C PRO A 58 -12.10 -6.08 -10.08
N LEU A 59 -12.23 -5.79 -8.78
CA LEU A 59 -13.38 -5.04 -8.24
C LEU A 59 -13.44 -3.59 -8.76
N VAL A 60 -12.30 -2.89 -8.76
CA VAL A 60 -12.19 -1.52 -9.24
C VAL A 60 -12.39 -1.46 -10.76
N LEU A 61 -11.89 -2.45 -11.51
CA LEU A 61 -12.17 -2.56 -12.95
C LEU A 61 -13.65 -2.81 -13.22
N TRP A 62 -14.32 -3.62 -12.40
CA TRP A 62 -15.75 -3.88 -12.51
C TRP A 62 -16.59 -2.62 -12.22
N ASP A 63 -16.25 -1.86 -11.17
CA ASP A 63 -16.85 -0.55 -10.85
C ASP A 63 -16.60 0.48 -11.97
N THR A 64 -15.36 0.61 -12.43
CA THR A 64 -15.00 1.53 -13.52
C THR A 64 -15.74 1.15 -14.81
N GLY A 65 -15.85 -0.15 -15.10
CA GLY A 65 -16.64 -0.67 -16.21
C GLY A 65 -18.11 -0.28 -16.11
N TYR A 66 -18.71 -0.36 -14.92
CA TYR A 66 -20.07 0.12 -14.68
C TYR A 66 -20.21 1.59 -15.06
N VAL A 67 -19.29 2.45 -14.59
CA VAL A 67 -19.37 3.91 -14.79
C VAL A 67 -19.14 4.30 -16.26
N LEU A 68 -18.13 3.73 -16.92
CA LEU A 68 -17.75 4.13 -18.27
C LEU A 68 -18.68 3.57 -19.35
N LEU A 69 -19.38 2.46 -19.08
CA LEU A 69 -20.31 1.85 -20.04
C LEU A 69 -21.75 2.36 -19.89
N ARG A 70 -22.01 3.36 -19.03
CA ARG A 70 -23.34 3.97 -18.92
C ARG A 70 -23.75 4.57 -20.27
N PRO A 71 -25.02 4.40 -20.69
CA PRO A 71 -26.14 3.84 -19.94
C PRO A 71 -26.30 2.31 -20.07
N HIS A 72 -25.50 1.62 -20.89
CA HIS A 72 -25.69 0.19 -21.19
C HIS A 72 -25.48 -0.73 -19.98
N SER A 73 -24.69 -0.29 -19.00
CA SER A 73 -24.47 -0.96 -17.72
C SER A 73 -25.53 -0.63 -16.66
N MET A 74 -26.35 0.42 -16.85
CA MET A 74 -27.36 0.88 -15.89
C MET A 74 -28.66 0.06 -15.97
N PRO A 75 -29.53 0.08 -14.94
CA PRO A 75 -30.79 -0.65 -14.96
C PRO A 75 -31.62 -0.39 -16.23
N GLY A 76 -31.97 -1.44 -16.96
CA GLY A 76 -32.62 -1.36 -18.28
C GLY A 76 -31.67 -1.39 -19.49
N GLY A 77 -30.35 -1.30 -19.26
CA GLY A 77 -29.32 -1.40 -20.29
C GLY A 77 -28.95 -2.84 -20.67
N LYS A 78 -28.42 -3.02 -21.88
CA LYS A 78 -28.09 -4.33 -22.49
C LYS A 78 -27.14 -5.19 -21.63
N PHE A 79 -26.21 -4.56 -20.92
CA PHE A 79 -25.16 -5.28 -20.17
C PHE A 79 -25.40 -5.30 -18.66
N HIS A 80 -26.48 -4.66 -18.20
CA HIS A 80 -26.76 -4.51 -16.77
C HIS A 80 -26.91 -5.86 -16.06
N SER A 81 -27.72 -6.76 -16.62
CA SER A 81 -27.92 -8.09 -16.08
C SER A 81 -27.08 -9.12 -16.85
N PRO A 82 -26.37 -10.05 -16.18
CA PRO A 82 -26.26 -10.22 -14.72
C PRO A 82 -25.06 -9.46 -14.09
N ILE A 83 -24.24 -8.79 -14.91
CA ILE A 83 -22.89 -8.34 -14.52
C ILE A 83 -22.93 -7.21 -13.50
N TRP A 84 -23.85 -6.26 -13.65
CA TRP A 84 -23.95 -5.05 -12.82
C TRP A 84 -25.28 -4.94 -12.08
N THR A 85 -26.02 -6.05 -11.93
CA THR A 85 -27.29 -6.09 -11.20
C THR A 85 -27.24 -5.44 -9.81
N PRO A 86 -26.18 -5.59 -8.98
CA PRO A 86 -26.11 -4.92 -7.68
C PRO A 86 -26.17 -3.39 -7.76
N TYR A 87 -25.73 -2.79 -8.87
CA TYR A 87 -25.77 -1.34 -9.06
C TYR A 87 -27.18 -0.78 -9.23
N ALA A 88 -28.20 -1.63 -9.47
CA ALA A 88 -29.59 -1.18 -9.43
C ALA A 88 -29.98 -0.70 -8.03
N LEU A 89 -29.54 -1.40 -6.98
CA LEU A 89 -29.72 -0.97 -5.60
C LEU A 89 -28.72 0.13 -5.23
N TYR A 90 -27.45 -0.03 -5.60
CA TYR A 90 -26.43 0.94 -5.20
C TYR A 90 -26.70 2.36 -5.76
N GLY A 91 -27.17 2.46 -7.01
CA GLY A 91 -27.52 3.73 -7.63
C GLY A 91 -28.75 4.42 -7.02
N THR A 92 -29.56 3.74 -6.19
CA THR A 92 -30.63 4.38 -5.42
C THR A 92 -30.14 4.89 -4.07
N ILE A 93 -29.05 4.34 -3.55
CA ILE A 93 -28.39 4.82 -2.33
C ILE A 93 -27.51 6.01 -2.65
N ASP A 94 -26.63 5.89 -3.62
CA ASP A 94 -25.74 6.96 -4.04
C ASP A 94 -26.12 7.41 -5.46
N TYR A 95 -26.78 8.57 -5.55
CA TYR A 95 -27.26 9.08 -6.82
C TYR A 95 -26.15 9.41 -7.81
N VAL A 96 -24.89 9.54 -7.38
CA VAL A 96 -23.75 9.68 -8.29
C VAL A 96 -23.59 8.44 -9.19
N TYR A 97 -24.07 7.29 -8.70
CA TYR A 97 -24.07 6.03 -9.44
C TYR A 97 -25.36 5.79 -10.22
N GLY A 98 -26.44 6.51 -9.91
CA GLY A 98 -27.76 6.30 -10.49
C GLY A 98 -28.11 7.18 -11.69
N TRP A 99 -29.36 7.05 -12.12
CA TRP A 99 -29.98 7.88 -13.17
C TRP A 99 -29.91 9.39 -12.90
N PRO A 100 -30.11 9.89 -11.65
CA PRO A 100 -30.09 11.34 -11.41
C PRO A 100 -28.77 12.00 -11.85
N ALA A 101 -27.61 11.42 -11.53
CA ALA A 101 -26.34 11.98 -11.96
C ALA A 101 -26.08 11.83 -13.47
N PHE A 102 -26.55 10.74 -14.08
CA PHE A 102 -26.42 10.54 -15.52
C PHE A 102 -27.26 11.55 -16.31
N ASP A 103 -28.52 11.74 -15.92
CA ASP A 103 -29.46 12.67 -16.55
C ASP A 103 -29.02 14.13 -16.34
N ALA A 104 -28.47 14.45 -15.18
CA ALA A 104 -27.86 15.75 -14.88
C ALA A 104 -26.51 15.99 -15.59
N ARG A 105 -26.01 15.03 -16.39
CA ARG A 105 -24.70 15.08 -17.05
C ARG A 105 -23.54 15.36 -16.07
N ASN A 106 -23.63 14.82 -14.86
CA ASN A 106 -22.59 14.98 -13.85
C ASN A 106 -21.36 14.11 -14.21
N GLY A 107 -20.27 14.76 -14.60
CA GLY A 107 -19.02 14.09 -14.98
C GLY A 107 -18.17 13.57 -13.82
N PHE A 108 -18.52 13.89 -12.57
CA PHE A 108 -17.69 13.59 -11.40
C PHE A 108 -17.38 12.10 -11.26
N THR A 109 -18.39 11.23 -11.31
CA THR A 109 -18.21 9.77 -11.19
C THR A 109 -17.34 9.20 -12.30
N ALA A 110 -17.52 9.68 -13.53
CA ALA A 110 -16.72 9.24 -14.67
C ALA A 110 -15.26 9.69 -14.55
N ALA A 111 -15.01 10.91 -14.05
CA ALA A 111 -13.66 11.39 -13.78
C ALA A 111 -12.98 10.56 -12.67
N GLN A 112 -13.69 10.22 -11.60
CA GLN A 112 -13.21 9.29 -10.57
C GLN A 112 -12.88 7.91 -11.15
N GLY A 113 -13.75 7.39 -12.03
CA GLY A 113 -13.53 6.13 -12.75
C GLY A 113 -12.29 6.16 -13.66
N LEU A 114 -12.02 7.28 -14.33
CA LEU A 114 -10.82 7.42 -15.14
C LEU A 114 -9.54 7.39 -14.28
N LEU A 115 -9.54 8.05 -13.12
CA LEU A 115 -8.43 7.95 -12.16
C LEU A 115 -8.26 6.51 -11.64
N ASN A 116 -9.37 5.82 -11.33
CA ASN A 116 -9.35 4.40 -10.98
C ASN A 116 -8.64 3.55 -12.05
N LEU A 117 -8.78 3.87 -13.34
CA LEU A 117 -8.07 3.15 -14.41
C LEU A 117 -6.55 3.35 -14.34
N PHE A 118 -6.08 4.58 -14.11
CA PHE A 118 -4.66 4.87 -13.94
C PHE A 118 -4.08 4.21 -12.68
N GLU A 119 -4.81 4.24 -11.57
CA GLU A 119 -4.41 3.56 -10.34
C GLU A 119 -4.39 2.04 -10.51
N THR A 120 -5.38 1.47 -11.19
CA THR A 120 -5.41 0.04 -11.48
C THR A 120 -4.21 -0.35 -12.34
N ALA A 121 -3.87 0.44 -13.37
CA ALA A 121 -2.67 0.21 -14.15
C ALA A 121 -1.40 0.24 -13.29
N ALA A 122 -1.28 1.21 -12.37
CA ALA A 122 -0.18 1.29 -11.41
C ALA A 122 -0.12 0.09 -10.45
N TYR A 123 -1.27 -0.39 -9.95
CA TYR A 123 -1.35 -1.59 -9.12
C TYR A 123 -0.96 -2.86 -9.88
N VAL A 124 -1.41 -3.01 -11.13
CA VAL A 124 -1.01 -4.12 -12.00
C VAL A 124 0.50 -4.09 -12.27
N LEU A 125 1.07 -2.91 -12.55
CA LEU A 125 2.52 -2.75 -12.70
C LEU A 125 3.27 -3.13 -11.43
N TYR A 126 2.79 -2.69 -10.26
CA TYR A 126 3.37 -3.07 -8.97
C TYR A 126 3.34 -4.59 -8.75
N LEU A 127 2.19 -5.23 -8.93
CA LEU A 127 2.03 -6.68 -8.80
C LEU A 127 2.92 -7.43 -9.79
N ALA A 128 3.01 -6.96 -11.04
CA ALA A 128 3.89 -7.52 -12.05
C ALA A 128 5.36 -7.41 -11.64
N VAL A 129 5.80 -6.26 -11.12
CA VAL A 129 7.17 -6.08 -10.63
C VAL A 129 7.48 -7.05 -9.50
N VAL A 130 6.57 -7.19 -8.52
CA VAL A 130 6.75 -8.15 -7.42
C VAL A 130 6.77 -9.59 -7.93
N TYR A 131 5.93 -9.95 -8.90
CA TYR A 131 5.88 -11.30 -9.46
C TYR A 131 7.13 -11.65 -10.27
N PHE A 132 7.62 -10.72 -11.11
CA PHE A 132 8.76 -10.98 -11.99
C PHE A 132 10.10 -10.84 -11.27
N TYR A 133 10.27 -9.82 -10.43
CA TYR A 133 11.54 -9.46 -9.78
C TYR A 133 11.61 -9.81 -8.29
N GLY A 134 10.51 -10.28 -7.69
CA GLY A 134 10.50 -10.74 -6.30
C GLY A 134 11.26 -12.07 -6.13
N THR A 135 12.00 -12.14 -5.03
CA THR A 135 12.68 -13.35 -4.55
C THR A 135 12.16 -13.69 -3.15
N THR A 136 12.06 -14.97 -2.80
CA THR A 136 11.60 -15.36 -1.45
C THR A 136 12.60 -14.87 -0.40
N ALA A 137 12.11 -14.28 0.68
CA ALA A 137 12.94 -13.89 1.81
C ALA A 137 13.36 -15.15 2.60
N THR A 138 14.62 -15.22 3.01
CA THR A 138 15.00 -16.11 4.12
C THR A 138 14.48 -15.52 5.44
N SER A 139 14.39 -16.31 6.52
CA SER A 139 13.95 -15.83 7.85
C SER A 139 14.74 -14.64 8.41
N SER A 140 15.89 -14.32 7.79
CA SER A 140 16.72 -13.15 8.10
C SER A 140 16.40 -11.89 7.25
N GLY A 141 15.35 -11.93 6.42
CA GLY A 141 14.95 -10.84 5.51
C GLY A 141 15.84 -10.68 4.27
N ARG A 142 16.77 -11.61 4.03
CA ARG A 142 17.67 -11.60 2.86
C ARG A 142 17.06 -12.37 1.69
N ALA A 143 17.25 -11.85 0.48
CA ALA A 143 16.85 -12.51 -0.76
C ALA A 143 17.50 -13.90 -0.87
N THR A 144 16.68 -14.93 -1.06
CA THR A 144 17.18 -16.29 -1.35
C THR A 144 17.60 -16.42 -2.80
N THR A 145 18.66 -17.20 -3.07
CA THR A 145 19.10 -17.53 -4.43
C THR A 145 18.44 -18.81 -4.96
N LYS A 146 17.62 -19.49 -4.15
CA LYS A 146 16.92 -20.71 -4.57
C LYS A 146 15.84 -20.39 -5.62
N LYS A 147 15.82 -21.16 -6.71
CA LYS A 147 14.72 -21.11 -7.69
C LYS A 147 13.45 -21.61 -7.02
N VAL A 148 12.45 -20.74 -6.89
CA VAL A 148 11.12 -21.08 -6.36
C VAL A 148 10.12 -21.17 -7.52
N LYS A 149 9.21 -22.13 -7.46
CA LYS A 149 8.13 -22.27 -8.44
C LYS A 149 7.14 -21.12 -8.25
N LYS A 150 7.09 -20.20 -9.22
CA LYS A 150 6.13 -19.07 -9.20
C LYS A 150 4.71 -19.60 -9.36
N SER A 151 3.96 -19.60 -8.26
CA SER A 151 2.56 -20.03 -8.19
C SER A 151 1.73 -18.96 -7.48
N LEU A 152 0.40 -19.02 -7.59
CA LEU A 152 -0.48 -18.08 -6.89
C LEU A 152 -0.31 -18.15 -5.35
N PRO A 153 -0.23 -19.35 -4.72
CA PRO A 153 0.06 -19.44 -3.30
C PRO A 153 1.42 -18.84 -2.92
N TRP A 154 2.46 -19.08 -3.72
CA TRP A 154 3.76 -18.42 -3.53
C TRP A 154 3.62 -16.90 -3.57
N PHE A 155 2.85 -16.38 -4.54
CA PHE A 155 2.68 -14.95 -4.73
C PHE A 155 1.93 -14.26 -3.58
N LEU A 156 0.98 -14.95 -2.95
CA LEU A 156 0.14 -14.37 -1.89
C LEU A 156 0.64 -14.66 -0.47
N PHE A 157 1.25 -15.83 -0.23
CA PHE A 157 1.50 -16.33 1.12
C PHE A 157 2.97 -16.42 1.55
N GLU A 158 3.93 -16.13 0.65
CA GLU A 158 5.36 -16.10 1.02
C GLU A 158 5.92 -14.68 1.10
N GLU A 159 6.86 -14.46 2.02
CA GLU A 159 7.62 -13.21 2.11
C GLU A 159 8.50 -13.00 0.88
N LYS A 160 8.48 -11.78 0.34
CA LYS A 160 9.20 -11.42 -0.88
C LYS A 160 10.10 -10.23 -0.65
N VAL A 161 11.19 -10.21 -1.39
CA VAL A 161 12.13 -9.10 -1.44
C VAL A 161 12.41 -8.75 -2.89
N VAL A 162 12.28 -7.47 -3.21
CA VAL A 162 12.64 -6.86 -4.49
C VAL A 162 13.83 -5.93 -4.26
N PRO A 163 15.06 -6.35 -4.60
CA PRO A 163 16.25 -5.54 -4.35
C PRO A 163 16.51 -4.51 -5.46
N GLY A 164 17.24 -3.45 -5.11
CA GLY A 164 17.73 -2.44 -6.03
C GLY A 164 16.71 -1.39 -6.45
N ARG A 165 17.04 -0.67 -7.53
CA ARG A 165 16.24 0.44 -8.06
C ARG A 165 14.82 0.03 -8.43
N ILE A 166 14.63 -1.21 -8.89
CA ILE A 166 13.32 -1.76 -9.25
C ILE A 166 12.41 -1.85 -8.01
N GLY A 167 12.95 -2.28 -6.87
CA GLY A 167 12.22 -2.29 -5.60
C GLY A 167 11.83 -0.89 -5.15
N SER A 168 12.76 0.07 -5.22
CA SER A 168 12.47 1.48 -4.90
C SER A 168 11.39 2.08 -5.81
N LEU A 169 11.41 1.76 -7.10
CA LEU A 169 10.38 2.20 -8.05
C LEU A 169 9.02 1.56 -7.74
N ALA A 170 8.98 0.27 -7.40
CA ALA A 170 7.75 -0.41 -6.98
C ALA A 170 7.15 0.26 -5.73
N LEU A 171 7.98 0.58 -4.73
CA LEU A 171 7.54 1.31 -3.54
C LEU A 171 6.95 2.69 -3.89
N LEU A 172 7.61 3.43 -4.80
CA LEU A 172 7.14 4.75 -5.23
C LEU A 172 5.80 4.67 -5.96
N ILE A 173 5.61 3.66 -6.81
CA ILE A 173 4.33 3.41 -7.49
C ILE A 173 3.24 3.14 -6.46
N ALA A 174 3.47 2.19 -5.55
CA ALA A 174 2.48 1.84 -4.53
C ALA A 174 2.12 3.05 -3.66
N PHE A 175 3.11 3.83 -3.22
CA PHE A 175 2.89 5.05 -2.44
C PHE A 175 2.07 6.09 -3.21
N SER A 176 2.45 6.38 -4.45
CA SER A 176 1.75 7.36 -5.30
C SER A 176 0.29 6.96 -5.53
N SER A 177 0.04 5.68 -5.79
CA SER A 177 -1.32 5.16 -5.95
C SER A 177 -2.12 5.25 -4.65
N SER A 178 -1.53 4.96 -3.48
CA SER A 178 -2.22 5.13 -2.20
C SER A 178 -2.61 6.59 -1.93
N VAL A 179 -1.72 7.54 -2.23
CA VAL A 179 -2.02 8.98 -2.10
C VAL A 179 -3.15 9.38 -3.06
N ALA A 180 -3.14 8.89 -4.30
CA ALA A 180 -4.21 9.15 -5.27
C ALA A 180 -5.56 8.61 -4.77
N THR A 181 -5.60 7.36 -4.28
CA THR A 181 -6.81 6.74 -3.73
C THR A 181 -7.35 7.55 -2.55
N PHE A 182 -6.49 7.91 -1.60
CA PHE A 182 -6.88 8.72 -0.45
C PHE A 182 -7.42 10.11 -0.86
N SER A 183 -6.74 10.76 -1.80
CA SER A 183 -7.13 12.10 -2.27
C SER A 183 -8.50 12.08 -2.95
N LYS A 184 -8.78 11.04 -3.74
CA LYS A 184 -10.11 10.84 -4.36
C LYS A 184 -11.21 10.62 -3.32
N THR A 185 -10.95 9.80 -2.30
CA THR A 185 -11.92 9.58 -1.22
C THR A 185 -12.24 10.91 -0.54
N ILE A 186 -11.22 11.70 -0.16
CA ILE A 186 -11.46 13.05 0.39
C ILE A 186 -12.26 13.92 -0.58
N LEU A 187 -11.87 13.93 -1.86
CA LEU A 187 -12.55 14.74 -2.87
C LEU A 187 -14.03 14.36 -3.01
N TYR A 188 -14.36 13.07 -2.90
CA TYR A 188 -15.74 12.59 -2.88
C TYR A 188 -16.52 13.14 -1.69
N TRP A 189 -15.95 13.05 -0.50
CA TRP A 189 -16.56 13.57 0.72
C TRP A 189 -16.74 15.09 0.66
N CYS A 190 -15.74 15.83 0.16
CA CYS A 190 -15.86 17.27 -0.07
C CYS A 190 -16.95 17.60 -1.09
N ASN A 191 -17.07 16.83 -2.17
CA ASN A 191 -18.13 17.02 -3.16
C ASN A 191 -19.53 16.86 -2.54
N GLU A 192 -19.73 15.86 -1.67
CA GLU A 192 -20.99 15.71 -0.92
C GLU A 192 -21.21 16.87 0.05
N LEU A 193 -20.20 17.29 0.81
CA LEU A 193 -20.33 18.42 1.73
C LEU A 193 -20.70 19.72 1.02
N PHE A 194 -20.07 20.04 -0.11
CA PHE A 194 -20.31 21.28 -0.85
C PHE A 194 -21.58 21.25 -1.71
N SER A 195 -22.11 20.07 -2.01
CA SER A 195 -23.41 19.93 -2.68
C SER A 195 -24.58 19.82 -1.70
N GLY A 196 -24.34 19.92 -0.39
CA GLY A 196 -25.39 19.77 0.63
C GLY A 196 -25.92 18.34 0.74
N PHE A 197 -25.05 17.35 0.52
CA PHE A 197 -25.36 15.91 0.50
C PHE A 197 -26.38 15.54 -0.57
N ALA A 198 -26.32 16.18 -1.73
CA ALA A 198 -27.30 15.99 -2.81
C ALA A 198 -27.43 14.54 -3.28
N ASN A 199 -26.35 13.73 -3.19
CA ASN A 199 -26.39 12.35 -3.69
C ASN A 199 -26.75 11.31 -2.63
N ILE A 200 -26.59 11.63 -1.35
CA ILE A 200 -26.73 10.66 -0.24
C ILE A 200 -27.68 11.10 0.88
N GLY A 201 -28.10 12.36 0.91
CA GLY A 201 -28.86 12.96 2.00
C GLY A 201 -30.28 12.42 2.17
N HIS A 202 -30.80 11.71 1.17
CA HIS A 202 -32.11 11.04 1.22
C HIS A 202 -32.08 9.69 1.95
N ASN A 203 -30.90 9.16 2.27
CA ASN A 203 -30.77 7.85 2.90
C ASN A 203 -31.03 7.90 4.41
N ASN A 204 -31.56 6.80 4.95
CA ASN A 204 -31.54 6.57 6.39
C ASN A 204 -30.09 6.34 6.88
N LEU A 205 -29.88 6.53 8.19
CA LEU A 205 -28.54 6.42 8.79
C LEU A 205 -27.92 5.02 8.61
N PHE A 206 -28.73 3.96 8.63
CA PHE A 206 -28.25 2.59 8.47
C PHE A 206 -27.67 2.35 7.07
N ASN A 207 -28.41 2.72 6.02
CA ASN A 207 -27.97 2.63 4.63
C ASN A 207 -26.73 3.49 4.40
N LEU A 208 -26.69 4.69 4.97
CA LEU A 208 -25.53 5.55 4.86
C LEU A 208 -24.27 4.90 5.46
N ILE A 209 -24.36 4.34 6.67
CA ILE A 209 -23.20 3.71 7.32
C ILE A 209 -22.73 2.47 6.55
N PHE A 210 -23.65 1.54 6.26
CA PHE A 210 -23.29 0.22 5.74
C PHE A 210 -23.08 0.19 4.22
N LEU A 211 -23.81 1.00 3.47
CA LEU A 211 -23.76 0.97 2.01
C LEU A 211 -22.94 2.12 1.42
N TRP A 212 -22.62 3.16 2.20
CA TRP A 212 -21.84 4.29 1.69
C TRP A 212 -20.55 4.56 2.49
N ILE A 213 -20.58 4.63 3.82
CA ILE A 213 -19.38 4.97 4.62
C ILE A 213 -18.36 3.82 4.65
N ILE A 214 -18.78 2.60 5.02
CA ILE A 214 -17.87 1.45 5.15
C ILE A 214 -17.21 1.06 3.82
N PRO A 215 -17.91 1.10 2.67
CA PRO A 215 -17.29 0.75 1.38
C PRO A 215 -16.36 1.81 0.79
N LYS A 216 -16.36 3.05 1.31
CA LYS A 216 -15.59 4.19 0.77
C LYS A 216 -14.21 4.32 1.41
#